data_AF-A0A4Q7ZJ98-F1
#
_entry.id   AF-A0A4Q7ZJ98-F1
#
_cell.length_a   1.000
_cell.length_b   1.000
_cell.length_c   1.000
_cell.angle_alpha   90.00
_cell.angle_beta   90.00
_cell.angle_gamma   90.00
#
_symmetry.space_group_name_H-M   'P 1'
#
loop_
_entity.id
_entity.type
_entity.pdbx_description
1 polymer ?
#
loop_
_entity_poly.entity_id
_entity_poly.type
_entity_poly.pdbx_seq_one_letter_code
_entity_poly.pdbx_strand_id
1 'polypeptide(L)'
;MSKRRRVETMPPREVPGYAEAFAAGRIRQVPATPPRLAVFPTARAVLQTHIAVAVIGILAMVMIAKIIGWLTGEGAVFGVAMGLLSTLAFVMYFRRGTRIGERLIAEFRHGYCTFELSLGGFWIGGHGNWGEMGPGWDFRSLWLLDGSTGAVKRSPVPGGDPPGMYPSPHRPGQWELWTGSQWYGIYESPPDDGPVQTA
;
A
#
# COMPACT_ATOMS: atom_id res chain seq x y z
N MET A 1 -27.51 7.12 -8.82
CA MET A 1 -26.16 7.10 -8.25
C MET A 1 -25.98 8.37 -7.42
N SER A 2 -25.66 8.29 -6.12
CA SER A 2 -25.57 9.49 -5.27
C SER A 2 -24.36 10.36 -5.69
N LYS A 3 -24.43 11.68 -5.48
CA LYS A 3 -23.31 12.60 -5.82
C LYS A 3 -21.97 12.16 -5.21
N ARG A 4 -21.98 11.61 -3.98
CA ARG A 4 -20.76 11.09 -3.31
C ARG A 4 -20.12 9.93 -4.08
N ARG A 5 -20.91 8.93 -4.47
CA ARG A 5 -20.42 7.76 -5.21
C ARG A 5 -19.84 8.10 -6.57
N ARG A 6 -20.24 9.25 -7.15
CA ARG A 6 -19.72 9.75 -8.43
C ARG A 6 -18.33 10.36 -8.30
N VAL A 7 -18.04 11.03 -7.18
CA VAL A 7 -16.71 11.64 -6.94
C VAL A 7 -15.69 10.57 -6.56
N GLU A 8 -16.10 9.57 -5.76
CA GLU A 8 -15.24 8.46 -5.33
C GLU A 8 -14.63 7.67 -6.51
N THR A 9 -15.34 7.55 -7.64
CA THR A 9 -14.90 6.78 -8.81
C THR A 9 -14.56 7.67 -10.02
N MET A 10 -14.53 8.99 -9.86
CA MET A 10 -14.16 9.91 -10.94
C MET A 10 -12.69 9.69 -11.29
N PRO A 11 -12.34 9.38 -12.55
CA PRO A 11 -10.95 9.11 -12.91
C PRO A 11 -10.10 10.39 -12.76
N PRO A 12 -8.80 10.27 -12.41
CA PRO A 12 -7.93 11.42 -12.19
C PRO A 12 -7.93 12.46 -13.30
N ARG A 13 -7.96 12.02 -14.56
CA ARG A 13 -7.99 12.89 -15.74
C ARG A 13 -9.19 13.85 -15.83
N GLU A 14 -10.27 13.56 -15.11
CA GLU A 14 -11.47 14.41 -15.06
C GLU A 14 -11.45 15.40 -13.88
N VAL A 15 -10.45 15.31 -13.00
CA VAL A 15 -10.35 16.16 -11.80
C VAL A 15 -9.70 17.51 -12.14
N PRO A 16 -10.22 18.62 -11.57
CA PRO A 16 -9.57 19.93 -11.69
C PRO A 16 -8.09 19.90 -11.28
N GLY A 17 -7.23 20.54 -12.07
CA GLY A 17 -5.79 20.58 -11.85
C GLY A 17 -5.00 19.40 -12.43
N TYR A 18 -5.67 18.33 -12.92
CA TYR A 18 -4.96 17.22 -13.58
C TYR A 18 -4.21 17.68 -14.81
N ALA A 19 -4.87 18.39 -15.74
CA ALA A 19 -4.25 18.82 -16.99
C ALA A 19 -3.03 19.74 -16.75
N GLU A 20 -3.13 20.64 -15.76
CA GLU A 20 -2.05 21.53 -15.35
C GLU A 20 -0.89 20.75 -14.72
N ALA A 21 -1.19 19.81 -13.81
CA ALA A 21 -0.17 18.97 -13.19
C ALA A 21 0.50 18.01 -14.20
N PHE A 22 -0.26 17.54 -15.20
CA PHE A 22 0.25 16.74 -16.30
C PHE A 22 1.19 17.54 -17.19
N ALA A 23 0.76 18.73 -17.63
CA ALA A 23 1.57 19.63 -18.45
C ALA A 23 2.85 20.09 -17.72
N ALA A 24 2.78 20.27 -16.40
CA ALA A 24 3.93 20.59 -15.56
C ALA A 24 4.83 19.38 -15.24
N GLY A 25 4.53 18.18 -15.75
CA GLY A 25 5.31 16.97 -15.47
C GLY A 25 5.27 16.48 -14.02
N ARG A 26 4.31 16.99 -13.22
CA ARG A 26 4.12 16.60 -11.81
C ARG A 26 3.42 15.25 -11.68
N ILE A 27 2.59 14.88 -12.66
CA ILE A 27 1.98 13.54 -12.73
C ILE A 27 2.98 12.57 -13.33
N ARG A 28 3.39 11.57 -12.53
CA ARG A 28 4.30 10.52 -12.97
C ARG A 28 3.60 9.61 -13.97
N GLN A 29 4.11 9.58 -15.19
CA GLN A 29 3.63 8.66 -16.22
C GLN A 29 4.34 7.31 -16.09
N VAL A 30 3.63 6.25 -16.46
CA VAL A 30 4.22 4.91 -16.57
C VAL A 30 5.12 4.89 -17.80
N PRO A 31 6.40 4.53 -17.66
CA PRO A 31 7.33 4.51 -18.79
C PRO A 31 6.88 3.52 -19.87
N ALA A 32 7.12 3.85 -21.14
CA ALA A 32 6.79 2.98 -22.28
C ALA A 32 7.65 1.70 -22.33
N THR A 33 8.84 1.75 -21.72
CA THR A 33 9.75 0.60 -21.54
C THR A 33 9.75 0.17 -20.07
N PRO A 34 10.02 -1.11 -19.76
CA PRO A 34 10.00 -1.57 -18.39
C PRO A 34 11.07 -0.86 -17.55
N PRO A 35 10.69 -0.22 -16.43
CA PRO A 35 11.65 0.40 -15.53
C PRO A 35 12.48 -0.66 -14.80
N ARG A 36 13.68 -0.27 -14.35
CA ARG A 36 14.48 -1.11 -13.45
C ARG A 36 13.88 -1.05 -12.04
N LEU A 37 14.11 -2.09 -11.23
CA LEU A 37 13.82 -2.05 -9.81
C LEU A 37 14.62 -0.93 -9.14
N ALA A 38 13.93 0.10 -8.64
CA ALA A 38 14.52 1.29 -8.02
C ALA A 38 14.29 1.34 -6.50
N VAL A 39 13.23 0.68 -6.02
CA VAL A 39 12.81 0.70 -4.61
C VAL A 39 13.30 -0.55 -3.90
N PHE A 40 14.14 -0.36 -2.88
CA PHE A 40 14.61 -1.43 -2.00
C PHE A 40 14.43 -1.07 -0.51
N PRO A 41 13.96 -2.02 0.33
CA PRO A 41 13.37 -3.31 -0.05
C PRO A 41 12.08 -3.11 -0.86
N THR A 42 11.78 -4.06 -1.77
CA THR A 42 10.54 -4.04 -2.56
C THR A 42 9.33 -4.28 -1.66
N ALA A 43 8.17 -3.81 -2.09
CA ALA A 43 6.94 -3.97 -1.36
C ALA A 43 6.57 -5.46 -1.20
N ARG A 44 6.87 -6.28 -2.22
CA ARG A 44 6.80 -7.75 -2.12
C ARG A 44 7.71 -8.32 -1.02
N ALA A 45 8.96 -7.87 -0.92
CA ALA A 45 9.90 -8.37 0.09
C ALA A 45 9.44 -7.97 1.51
N VAL A 46 8.91 -6.76 1.67
CA VAL A 46 8.34 -6.31 2.95
C VAL A 46 7.11 -7.14 3.32
N LEU A 47 6.22 -7.43 2.37
CA LEU A 47 5.06 -8.31 2.58
C LEU A 47 5.50 -9.72 3.00
N GLN A 48 6.46 -10.33 2.28
CA GLN A 48 6.97 -11.67 2.60
C GLN A 48 7.57 -11.72 4.01
N THR A 49 8.34 -10.71 4.37
CA THR A 49 8.91 -10.60 5.73
C THR A 49 7.81 -10.43 6.77
N HIS A 50 6.78 -9.66 6.45
CA HIS A 50 5.64 -9.44 7.35
C HIS A 50 4.86 -10.75 7.59
N ILE A 51 4.56 -11.51 6.53
CA ILE A 51 3.93 -12.83 6.63
C ILE A 51 4.81 -13.80 7.42
N ALA A 52 6.12 -13.85 7.14
CA ALA A 52 7.05 -14.74 7.83
C ALA A 52 7.08 -14.45 9.35
N VAL A 53 7.12 -13.18 9.74
CA VAL A 53 7.05 -12.77 11.15
C VAL A 53 5.74 -13.19 11.80
N ALA A 54 4.60 -13.08 11.10
CA ALA A 54 3.31 -13.55 11.61
C ALA A 54 3.32 -15.06 11.87
N VAL A 55 3.78 -15.85 10.88
CA VAL A 55 3.84 -17.31 10.98
C VAL A 55 4.77 -17.74 12.12
N ILE A 56 5.99 -17.18 12.18
CA ILE A 56 6.95 -17.47 13.25
C ILE A 56 6.38 -17.06 14.62
N GLY A 57 5.73 -15.90 14.71
CA GLY A 57 5.11 -15.42 15.95
C GLY A 57 4.01 -16.35 16.46
N ILE A 58 3.12 -16.81 15.58
CA ILE A 58 2.07 -17.78 15.93
C ILE A 58 2.68 -19.10 16.42
N LEU A 59 3.66 -19.64 15.69
CA LEU A 59 4.34 -20.89 16.06
C LEU A 59 5.05 -20.76 17.41
N ALA A 60 5.75 -19.66 17.65
CA ALA A 60 6.40 -19.37 18.93
C ALA A 60 5.39 -19.29 20.07
N MET A 61 4.26 -18.61 19.86
CA MET A 61 3.19 -18.49 20.86
C MET A 61 2.60 -19.85 21.24
N VAL A 62 2.34 -20.73 20.26
CA VAL A 62 1.85 -22.09 20.51
C VAL A 62 2.88 -22.91 21.30
N MET A 63 4.16 -22.82 20.95
CA MET A 63 5.23 -23.52 21.65
C MET A 63 5.38 -23.05 23.11
N ILE A 64 5.38 -21.73 23.33
CA ILE A 64 5.44 -21.12 24.66
C ILE A 64 4.26 -21.57 25.52
N ALA A 65 3.04 -21.53 24.96
CA ALA A 65 1.84 -21.99 25.68
C ALA A 65 1.92 -23.46 26.09
N LYS A 66 2.45 -24.34 25.21
CA LYS A 66 2.64 -25.76 25.52
C LYS A 66 3.68 -25.99 26.63
N ILE A 67 4.85 -25.33 26.51
CA ILE A 67 5.93 -25.45 27.50
C ILE A 67 5.43 -25.02 28.88
N ILE A 68 4.65 -23.95 28.93
CA ILE A 68 4.23 -23.35 30.21
C ILE A 68 3.04 -24.10 30.81
N GLY A 69 2.10 -24.54 29.98
CA GLY A 69 1.04 -25.46 30.43
C GLY A 69 1.60 -26.77 31.02
N TRP A 70 2.78 -27.20 30.58
CA TRP A 70 3.48 -28.33 31.18
C TRP A 70 4.19 -27.99 32.50
N LEU A 71 4.66 -26.75 32.69
CA LEU A 71 5.51 -26.36 33.82
C LEU A 71 4.77 -25.83 35.05
N THR A 72 3.77 -24.95 34.89
CA THR A 72 3.40 -24.06 35.99
C THR A 72 2.10 -24.39 36.71
N GLY A 73 1.10 -25.01 36.07
CA GLY A 73 -0.20 -25.34 36.69
C GLY A 73 -1.06 -24.14 37.18
N GLU A 74 -0.44 -23.00 37.49
CA GLU A 74 -1.05 -21.76 37.97
C GLU A 74 -1.22 -20.76 36.81
N GLY A 75 -2.46 -20.57 36.37
CA GLY A 75 -2.78 -19.94 35.07
C GLY A 75 -3.04 -18.43 35.07
N ALA A 76 -3.30 -17.80 36.22
CA ALA A 76 -3.91 -16.46 36.22
C ALA A 76 -2.92 -15.31 35.98
N VAL A 77 -1.87 -15.18 36.81
CA VAL A 77 -0.87 -14.09 36.69
C VAL A 77 -0.07 -14.21 35.38
N PHE A 78 0.28 -15.45 35.02
CA PHE A 78 0.95 -15.76 33.77
C PHE A 78 0.07 -15.44 32.55
N GLY A 79 -1.22 -15.77 32.61
CA GLY A 79 -2.19 -15.46 31.56
C GLY A 79 -2.32 -13.95 31.31
N VAL A 80 -2.35 -13.13 32.37
CA VAL A 80 -2.40 -11.67 32.26
C VAL A 80 -1.13 -11.11 31.61
N ALA A 81 0.06 -11.55 32.04
CA ALA A 81 1.33 -11.11 31.47
C ALA A 81 1.45 -11.47 29.98
N MET A 82 1.08 -12.71 29.62
CA MET A 82 1.05 -13.15 28.23
C MET A 82 0.01 -12.42 27.39
N GLY A 83 -1.15 -12.11 27.96
CA GLY A 83 -2.18 -11.31 27.32
C GLY A 83 -1.63 -9.95 26.91
N LEU A 84 -0.99 -9.23 27.83
CA LEU A 84 -0.39 -7.92 27.56
C LEU A 84 0.73 -7.99 26.51
N LEU A 85 1.62 -8.98 26.61
CA LEU A 85 2.68 -9.19 25.62
C LEU A 85 2.11 -9.49 24.23
N SER A 86 1.07 -10.31 24.16
CA SER A 86 0.41 -10.67 22.90
C SER A 86 -0.30 -9.47 22.28
N THR A 87 -0.98 -8.65 23.09
CA THR A 87 -1.59 -7.39 22.64
C THR A 87 -0.54 -6.42 22.12
N LEU A 88 0.59 -6.24 22.83
CA LEU A 88 1.67 -5.37 22.38
C LEU A 88 2.27 -5.86 21.06
N ALA A 89 2.57 -7.16 20.96
CA ALA A 89 3.09 -7.77 19.74
C ALA A 89 2.12 -7.60 18.56
N PHE A 90 0.81 -7.77 18.80
CA PHE A 90 -0.24 -7.56 17.82
C PHE A 90 -0.27 -6.10 17.34
N VAL A 91 -0.27 -5.13 18.25
CA VAL A 91 -0.24 -3.70 17.88
C VAL A 91 1.01 -3.36 17.06
N MET A 92 2.19 -3.84 17.48
CA MET A 92 3.43 -3.63 16.73
C MET A 92 3.40 -4.27 15.34
N TYR A 93 2.82 -5.46 15.22
CA TYR A 93 2.65 -6.15 13.95
C TYR A 93 1.79 -5.32 12.98
N PHE A 94 0.63 -4.84 13.41
CA PHE A 94 -0.22 -3.98 12.56
C PHE A 94 0.46 -2.68 12.18
N ARG A 95 1.14 -2.02 13.11
CA ARG A 95 1.92 -0.81 12.79
C ARG A 95 3.00 -1.07 11.75
N ARG A 96 3.66 -2.24 11.79
CA ARG A 96 4.64 -2.63 10.77
C ARG A 96 4.00 -2.84 9.39
N GLY A 97 2.74 -3.27 9.33
CA GLY A 97 2.01 -3.48 8.08
C GLY A 97 1.91 -2.22 7.21
N THR A 98 1.87 -1.03 7.82
CA THR A 98 1.82 0.27 7.11
C THR A 98 3.01 0.49 6.16
N ARG A 99 4.17 -0.11 6.47
CA ARG A 99 5.37 -0.03 5.63
C ARG A 99 5.18 -0.70 4.27
N ILE A 100 4.25 -1.66 4.15
CA ILE A 100 3.95 -2.31 2.87
C ILE A 100 3.33 -1.27 1.92
N GLY A 101 2.36 -0.50 2.40
CA GLY A 101 1.72 0.57 1.64
C GLY A 101 2.69 1.69 1.23
N GLU A 102 3.54 2.13 2.16
CA GLU A 102 4.58 3.14 1.86
C GLU A 102 5.50 2.68 0.73
N ARG A 103 5.93 1.41 0.76
CA ARG A 103 6.78 0.85 -0.30
C ARG A 103 6.04 0.66 -1.61
N LEU A 104 4.78 0.27 -1.55
CA LEU A 104 3.94 0.13 -2.73
C LEU A 104 3.70 1.48 -3.42
N ILE A 105 3.41 2.54 -2.66
CA ILE A 105 3.32 3.92 -3.18
C ILE A 105 4.67 4.36 -3.77
N ALA A 106 5.79 4.04 -3.13
CA ALA A 106 7.11 4.33 -3.68
C ALA A 106 7.34 3.63 -5.04
N GLU A 107 6.92 2.37 -5.20
CA GLU A 107 6.99 1.66 -6.48
C GLU A 107 6.11 2.33 -7.56
N PHE A 108 4.90 2.78 -7.21
CA PHE A 108 4.01 3.48 -8.14
C PHE A 108 4.64 4.74 -8.73
N ARG A 109 5.43 5.47 -7.93
CA ARG A 109 6.16 6.68 -8.39
C ARG A 109 7.14 6.38 -9.52
N HIS A 110 7.53 5.11 -9.69
CA HIS A 110 8.38 4.62 -10.78
C HIS A 110 7.62 3.88 -11.89
N GLY A 111 6.28 3.85 -11.83
CA GLY A 111 5.43 3.25 -12.86
C GLY A 111 5.40 1.72 -12.84
N TYR A 112 5.82 1.09 -11.73
CA TYR A 112 5.76 -0.36 -11.57
C TYR A 112 5.21 -0.77 -10.20
N CYS A 113 4.93 -2.07 -10.06
CA CYS A 113 4.68 -2.73 -8.78
C CYS A 113 5.34 -4.12 -8.78
N THR A 114 5.67 -4.64 -7.59
CA THR A 114 6.29 -5.96 -7.42
C THR A 114 5.34 -7.05 -6.96
N PHE A 115 4.13 -6.66 -6.57
CA PHE A 115 3.04 -7.56 -6.21
C PHE A 115 1.69 -6.86 -6.39
N GLU A 116 0.64 -7.68 -6.47
CA GLU A 116 -0.72 -7.21 -6.63
C GLU A 116 -1.56 -7.67 -5.45
N LEU A 117 -2.45 -6.80 -4.99
CA LEU A 117 -3.46 -7.10 -3.99
C LEU A 117 -4.80 -6.60 -4.49
N SER A 118 -5.67 -7.49 -4.94
CA SER A 118 -7.02 -7.10 -5.37
C SER A 118 -7.89 -6.59 -4.21
N LEU A 119 -7.51 -6.89 -2.96
CA LEU A 119 -8.26 -6.56 -1.75
C LEU A 119 -7.33 -5.99 -0.68
N GLY A 120 -7.79 -4.93 -0.01
CA GLY A 120 -7.23 -4.49 1.26
C GLY A 120 -6.83 -3.01 1.31
N GLY A 121 -7.38 -2.30 2.30
CA GLY A 121 -6.95 -0.95 2.67
C GLY A 121 -5.99 -0.88 3.87
N PHE A 122 -5.90 -1.97 4.64
CA PHE A 122 -5.22 -1.97 5.93
C PHE A 122 -3.70 -1.78 5.89
N TRP A 123 -3.09 -1.89 4.69
CA TRP A 123 -1.64 -1.78 4.52
C TRP A 123 -1.13 -0.39 4.24
N ILE A 124 -2.01 0.56 3.89
CA ILE A 124 -1.62 1.91 3.52
C ILE A 124 -2.22 2.87 4.53
N GLY A 125 -1.49 3.08 5.64
CA GLY A 125 -1.51 4.19 6.64
C GLY A 125 -2.74 5.07 6.90
N GLY A 126 -3.91 4.76 6.37
CA GLY A 126 -5.04 5.66 6.22
C GLY A 126 -6.23 5.20 7.04
N HIS A 127 -7.04 6.17 7.43
CA HIS A 127 -8.28 6.06 8.20
C HIS A 127 -9.40 5.35 7.40
N GLY A 128 -9.12 4.17 6.85
CA GLY A 128 -10.11 3.32 6.18
C GLY A 128 -10.93 2.55 7.20
N ASN A 129 -12.25 2.57 7.05
CA ASN A 129 -13.21 1.85 7.89
C ASN A 129 -12.80 0.37 8.01
N TRP A 130 -12.60 -0.09 9.25
CA TRP A 130 -12.26 -1.47 9.63
C TRP A 130 -13.38 -2.50 9.38
N GLY A 131 -14.19 -2.35 8.33
CA GLY A 131 -15.39 -3.17 8.10
C GLY A 131 -15.83 -3.33 6.65
N GLU A 132 -15.35 -2.49 5.72
CA GLU A 132 -15.56 -2.69 4.29
C GLU A 132 -14.27 -3.25 3.71
N MET A 133 -14.35 -4.38 2.98
CA MET A 133 -13.24 -4.80 2.11
C MET A 133 -12.89 -3.60 1.24
N GLY A 134 -11.76 -2.96 1.55
CA GLY A 134 -11.41 -1.65 1.00
C GLY A 134 -11.37 -1.65 -0.54
N PRO A 135 -11.34 -0.46 -1.17
CA PRO A 135 -11.17 -0.26 -2.60
C PRO A 135 -10.48 -1.40 -3.34
N GLY A 136 -11.11 -1.87 -4.43
CA GLY A 136 -10.43 -2.77 -5.35
C GLY A 136 -9.27 -2.02 -6.00
N TRP A 137 -8.05 -2.52 -5.80
CA TRP A 137 -6.88 -1.96 -6.49
C TRP A 137 -6.84 -2.44 -7.93
N ASP A 138 -6.54 -1.54 -8.86
CA ASP A 138 -6.32 -1.86 -10.27
C ASP A 138 -4.89 -1.52 -10.69
N PHE A 139 -4.02 -2.54 -10.72
CA PHE A 139 -2.61 -2.41 -11.10
C PHE A 139 -2.37 -2.61 -12.60
N ARG A 140 -3.42 -2.77 -13.42
CA ARG A 140 -3.26 -3.14 -14.83
C ARG A 140 -2.48 -2.09 -15.62
N SER A 141 -2.55 -0.82 -15.23
CA SER A 141 -1.82 0.26 -15.88
C SER A 141 -0.37 0.42 -15.40
N LEU A 142 0.13 -0.45 -14.53
CA LEU A 142 1.53 -0.49 -14.09
C LEU A 142 2.28 -1.68 -14.69
N TRP A 143 3.60 -1.55 -14.80
CA TRP A 143 4.47 -2.72 -15.00
C TRP A 143 4.43 -3.62 -13.77
N LEU A 144 4.21 -4.92 -13.96
CA LEU A 144 4.41 -5.90 -12.89
C LEU A 144 5.81 -6.50 -13.04
N LEU A 145 6.67 -6.23 -12.07
CA LEU A 145 8.03 -6.76 -12.04
C LEU A 145 8.16 -7.89 -11.03
N ASP A 146 9.08 -8.81 -11.29
CA ASP A 146 9.53 -9.73 -10.27
C ASP A 146 10.29 -8.95 -9.18
N GLY A 147 9.83 -9.02 -7.94
CA GLY A 147 10.43 -8.28 -6.82
C GLY A 147 11.83 -8.75 -6.39
N SER A 148 12.37 -9.83 -6.98
CA SER A 148 13.72 -10.34 -6.71
C SER A 148 14.69 -10.15 -7.88
N THR A 149 14.22 -10.33 -9.12
CA THR A 149 15.08 -10.25 -10.32
C THR A 149 14.85 -8.97 -11.14
N GLY A 150 13.73 -8.29 -10.95
CA GLY A 150 13.29 -7.17 -11.78
C GLY A 150 12.80 -7.58 -13.17
N ALA A 151 12.69 -8.88 -13.44
CA ALA A 151 12.16 -9.37 -14.69
C ALA A 151 10.70 -8.94 -14.88
N VAL A 152 10.31 -8.60 -16.10
CA VAL A 152 8.93 -8.25 -16.43
C VAL A 152 8.04 -9.48 -16.32
N LYS A 153 7.00 -9.39 -15.50
CA LYS A 153 5.91 -10.39 -15.42
C LYS A 153 4.71 -9.99 -16.25
N ARG A 154 4.41 -8.67 -16.32
CA ARG A 154 3.29 -8.13 -17.08
C ARG A 154 3.57 -6.70 -17.54
N SER A 155 3.22 -6.41 -18.79
CA SER A 155 3.21 -5.06 -19.34
C SER A 155 1.93 -4.30 -18.96
N PRO A 156 1.99 -2.96 -18.85
CA PRO A 156 0.83 -2.14 -18.53
C PRO A 156 -0.21 -2.14 -19.66
N VAL A 157 -1.48 -2.09 -19.30
CA VAL A 157 -2.60 -1.83 -20.21
C VAL A 157 -2.66 -0.32 -20.49
N PRO A 158 -2.55 0.12 -21.75
CA PRO A 158 -2.62 1.53 -22.12
C PRO A 158 -3.97 2.17 -21.76
N GLY A 159 -3.97 3.48 -21.50
CA GLY A 159 -5.19 4.30 -21.38
C GLY A 159 -5.88 4.31 -20.01
N GLY A 160 -5.41 3.52 -19.05
CA GLY A 160 -5.82 3.64 -17.65
C GLY A 160 -4.93 4.60 -16.86
N ASP A 161 -5.52 5.30 -15.88
CA ASP A 161 -4.78 6.09 -14.90
C ASP A 161 -4.25 5.12 -13.82
N PRO A 162 -2.93 4.89 -13.74
CA PRO A 162 -2.34 3.93 -12.81
C PRO A 162 -2.57 4.34 -11.35
N PRO A 163 -2.51 3.39 -10.40
CA PRO A 163 -2.46 3.72 -8.99
C PRO A 163 -1.33 4.70 -8.67
N GLY A 164 -1.60 5.73 -7.88
CA GLY A 164 -0.65 6.79 -7.61
C GLY A 164 -1.27 8.03 -6.98
N MET A 165 -0.46 9.05 -6.74
CA MET A 165 -0.92 10.33 -6.19
C MET A 165 -1.32 11.26 -7.35
N TYR A 166 -2.47 11.92 -7.21
CA TYR A 166 -3.03 12.87 -8.19
C TYR A 166 -3.68 14.05 -7.49
N PRO A 167 -3.95 15.19 -8.17
CA PRO A 167 -4.77 16.25 -7.62
C PRO A 167 -6.08 15.72 -7.04
N SER A 168 -6.41 16.09 -5.81
CA SER A 168 -7.56 15.56 -5.10
C SER A 168 -8.87 16.23 -5.55
N PRO A 169 -9.93 15.46 -5.86
CA PRO A 169 -11.27 16.01 -6.05
C PRO A 169 -11.96 16.37 -4.72
N HIS A 170 -11.45 15.86 -3.59
CA HIS A 170 -12.02 16.05 -2.25
C HIS A 170 -11.38 17.22 -1.49
N ARG A 171 -10.09 17.48 -1.71
CA ARG A 171 -9.31 18.51 -1.01
C ARG A 171 -8.49 19.35 -2.00
N PRO A 172 -9.02 20.49 -2.47
CA PRO A 172 -8.29 21.38 -3.37
C PRO A 172 -6.91 21.77 -2.82
N GLY A 173 -5.88 21.73 -3.67
CA GLY A 173 -4.49 22.03 -3.29
C GLY A 173 -3.74 20.87 -2.62
N GLN A 174 -4.37 19.71 -2.45
CA GLN A 174 -3.73 18.48 -1.97
C GLN A 174 -3.71 17.43 -3.07
N TRP A 175 -2.79 16.49 -2.94
CA TRP A 175 -2.76 15.29 -3.76
C TRP A 175 -3.40 14.15 -2.99
N GLU A 176 -4.20 13.32 -3.65
CA GLU A 176 -4.86 12.16 -3.07
C GLU A 176 -4.47 10.88 -3.79
N LEU A 177 -4.42 9.78 -3.05
CA LEU A 177 -4.12 8.47 -3.58
C LEU A 177 -5.31 7.92 -4.38
N TRP A 178 -5.06 7.62 -5.66
CA TRP A 178 -5.93 6.88 -6.56
C TRP A 178 -5.50 5.40 -6.59
N THR A 179 -6.45 4.47 -6.48
CA THR A 179 -6.15 3.02 -6.45
C THR A 179 -6.13 2.36 -7.83
N GLY A 180 -6.28 3.15 -8.90
CA GLY A 180 -6.58 2.63 -10.25
C GLY A 180 -8.09 2.56 -10.54
N SER A 181 -8.94 2.63 -9.51
CA SER A 181 -10.40 2.52 -9.65
C SER A 181 -11.21 3.52 -8.82
N GLN A 182 -10.69 3.96 -7.66
CA GLN A 182 -11.34 4.91 -6.78
C GLN A 182 -10.34 5.69 -5.92
N TRP A 183 -10.81 6.78 -5.33
CA TRP A 183 -10.03 7.61 -4.41
C TRP A 183 -9.97 6.99 -3.01
N TYR A 184 -8.79 7.04 -2.39
CA TYR A 184 -8.49 6.33 -1.14
C TYR A 184 -8.51 7.22 0.11
N GLY A 185 -8.51 8.55 -0.03
CA GLY A 185 -8.49 9.47 1.12
C GLY A 185 -7.15 9.60 1.85
N ILE A 186 -6.04 9.17 1.24
CA ILE A 186 -4.68 9.49 1.70
C ILE A 186 -4.21 10.72 0.96
N TYR A 187 -3.75 11.72 1.71
CA TYR A 187 -3.37 13.02 1.18
C TYR A 187 -1.88 13.30 1.36
N GLU A 188 -1.27 13.89 0.35
CA GLU A 188 0.07 14.45 0.41
C GLU A 188 0.05 15.91 -0.09
N SER A 189 1.06 16.69 0.31
CA SER A 189 1.30 17.99 -0.31
C SER A 189 1.74 17.79 -1.76
N PRO A 190 1.42 18.75 -2.66
CA PRO A 190 1.95 18.71 -4.02
C PRO A 190 3.47 18.56 -4.04
N PRO A 191 4.04 17.81 -5.00
CA PRO A 191 5.48 17.77 -5.17
C PRO A 191 6.01 19.18 -5.45
N ASP A 192 7.07 19.59 -4.74
CA ASP A 192 7.75 20.88 -4.95
C ASP A 192 8.27 20.99 -6.40
N ASP A 193 8.37 22.22 -6.91
CA ASP A 193 8.79 22.57 -8.30
C ASP A 193 10.28 22.24 -8.64
N GLY A 194 10.89 21.32 -7.90
CA GLY A 194 12.24 20.84 -8.16
C GLY A 194 12.33 20.10 -9.51
N PRO A 195 13.44 20.25 -10.25
CA PRO A 195 13.59 19.65 -11.57
C PRO A 195 13.42 18.13 -11.50
N VAL A 196 12.49 17.61 -12.31
CA VAL A 196 12.25 16.18 -12.46
C VAL A 196 13.47 15.55 -13.13
N GLN A 197 14.22 14.72 -12.40
CA GLN A 197 15.22 13.83 -13.00
C GLN A 197 14.49 12.87 -13.95
N THR A 198 14.64 13.12 -15.25
CA THR A 198 14.39 12.16 -16.31
C THR A 198 15.49 11.11 -16.23
N ALA A 199 15.14 9.89 -15.84
CA ALA A 199 16.00 8.71 -15.95
C ALA A 199 15.59 7.90 -17.18
#